data_AF-A0A3P7KI44-F1
#
_entry.id   AF-A0A3P7KI44-F1
#
_cell.length_a   1.000
_cell.length_b   1.000
_cell.length_c   1.000
_cell.angle_alpha   90.00
_cell.angle_beta   90.00
_cell.angle_gamma   90.00
#
_symmetry.space_group_name_H-M   'P 1'
#
loop_
_entity.id
_entity.type
_entity.pdbx_description
1 polymer ?
#
loop_
_entity_poly.entity_id
_entity_poly.type
_entity_poly.pdbx_seq_one_letter_code
_entity_poly.pdbx_strand_id
1 'polypeptide(L)'
;MDQLTSYIDASFIYGSTKCEANRLRLFSQGRLAYTNLGFNREALPQGHQELDCRSHPQYPCFNAGDERNNEQPGLTAMQTLFLREHNRIATSLSNINSHWSDEKIYLETRRIMGAKVQHIVYNQWLPIVLGSEATEKYDLVPRKIGYYHGYDDKCDATMAHEVATAAFRFGHSLIRNVFPRMNAEYQEKADGLDLKTSFNNVTFYYTLETGHIESVIMGLLGSHSMRFDRHISNAIRNHLFEQLTDPYTGMDLPALNIQRGRDHGIPPYNSYREMCEMHRARNFDDLEDVMDKQTIIALQSVYNHVDDIDLFTGLISERPVK
;
A
#
# COMPACT_ATOMS: atom_id res chain seq x y z
N MET A 1 -0.90 15.82 -10.37
CA MET A 1 -2.33 15.92 -10.00
C MET A 1 -2.68 14.63 -9.26
N ASP A 2 -3.25 14.74 -8.06
CA ASP A 2 -3.75 13.58 -7.33
C ASP A 2 -5.08 13.12 -7.96
N GLN A 3 -5.18 11.84 -8.28
CA GLN A 3 -6.37 11.24 -8.91
C GLN A 3 -7.29 10.57 -7.88
N LEU A 4 -6.85 10.45 -6.63
CA LEU A 4 -7.58 9.79 -5.56
C LEU A 4 -8.11 10.82 -4.55
N THR A 5 -9.03 10.37 -3.70
CA THR A 5 -9.43 11.14 -2.53
C THR A 5 -8.30 11.14 -1.50
N SER A 6 -7.91 12.31 -0.98
CA SER A 6 -6.85 12.40 0.04
C SER A 6 -7.28 11.87 1.42
N TYR A 7 -8.59 11.72 1.65
CA TYR A 7 -9.14 11.16 2.88
C TYR A 7 -8.87 9.66 2.99
N ILE A 8 -8.70 9.15 4.22
CA ILE A 8 -8.74 7.72 4.50
C ILE A 8 -10.20 7.26 4.50
N ASP A 9 -10.79 7.11 3.30
CA ASP A 9 -12.22 6.83 3.09
C ASP A 9 -12.50 5.47 2.42
N ALA A 10 -11.43 4.67 2.29
CA ALA A 10 -11.41 3.39 1.60
C ALA A 10 -11.74 3.48 0.09
N SER A 11 -11.41 4.59 -0.57
CA SER A 11 -11.49 4.76 -2.03
C SER A 11 -10.78 3.66 -2.82
N PHE A 12 -9.72 3.05 -2.28
CA PHE A 12 -9.07 1.89 -2.91
C PHE A 12 -10.00 0.65 -3.06
N ILE A 13 -11.11 0.59 -2.32
CA ILE A 13 -12.19 -0.41 -2.48
C ILE A 13 -13.29 0.12 -3.42
N TYR A 14 -13.63 1.40 -3.31
CA TYR A 14 -14.86 1.98 -3.87
C TYR A 14 -14.68 2.85 -5.12
N GLY A 15 -13.46 3.15 -5.53
CA GLY A 15 -13.18 4.16 -6.54
C GLY A 15 -13.18 5.57 -5.94
N SER A 16 -12.57 6.50 -6.69
CA SER A 16 -12.49 7.92 -6.34
C SER A 16 -13.50 8.77 -7.12
N THR A 17 -14.19 8.16 -8.08
CA THR A 17 -15.27 8.79 -8.85
C THR A 17 -16.59 8.02 -8.73
N LYS A 18 -17.71 8.71 -8.99
CA LYS A 18 -19.03 8.05 -9.06
C LYS A 18 -19.10 6.99 -10.16
N CYS A 19 -18.37 7.17 -11.26
CA CYS A 19 -18.36 6.21 -12.36
C CYS A 19 -17.67 4.90 -11.94
N GLU A 20 -16.50 4.98 -11.32
CA GLU A 20 -15.78 3.83 -10.78
C GLU A 20 -16.61 3.12 -9.71
N ALA A 21 -17.15 3.87 -8.75
CA ALA A 21 -17.99 3.31 -7.69
C ALA A 21 -19.18 2.54 -8.24
N ASN A 22 -19.87 3.09 -9.25
CA ASN A 22 -21.00 2.40 -9.87
C ASN A 22 -20.59 1.13 -10.64
N ARG A 23 -19.41 1.11 -11.28
CA ARG A 23 -18.91 -0.09 -11.98
C ARG A 23 -18.58 -1.25 -11.04
N LEU A 24 -18.22 -0.94 -9.79
CA LEU A 24 -17.84 -1.93 -8.78
C LEU A 24 -19.03 -2.46 -7.97
N ARG A 25 -20.23 -1.93 -8.17
CA ARG A 25 -21.44 -2.32 -7.43
C ARG A 25 -22.21 -3.44 -8.12
N LEU A 26 -22.80 -4.33 -7.31
CA LEU A 26 -23.74 -5.35 -7.77
C LEU A 26 -25.15 -4.76 -7.98
N PHE A 27 -25.46 -3.64 -7.33
CA PHE A 27 -26.81 -3.06 -7.26
C PHE A 27 -27.87 -4.04 -6.73
N SER A 28 -27.45 -4.93 -5.83
CA SER A 28 -28.31 -5.84 -5.10
C SER A 28 -27.83 -5.98 -3.66
N GLN A 29 -28.75 -5.76 -2.70
CA GLN A 29 -28.49 -5.86 -1.26
C GLN A 29 -27.30 -5.01 -0.78
N GLY A 30 -27.01 -3.91 -1.46
CA GLY A 30 -25.92 -2.99 -1.19
C GLY A 30 -24.53 -3.57 -1.42
N ARG A 31 -24.40 -4.70 -2.11
CA ARG A 31 -23.13 -5.42 -2.30
C ARG A 31 -22.27 -4.84 -3.44
N LEU A 32 -20.97 -5.11 -3.34
CA LEU A 32 -20.03 -4.98 -4.45
C LEU A 32 -20.18 -6.17 -5.41
N ALA A 33 -19.93 -5.92 -6.69
CA ALA A 33 -19.83 -6.96 -7.70
C ALA A 33 -18.66 -7.90 -7.34
N TYR A 34 -18.76 -9.16 -7.76
CA TYR A 34 -17.72 -10.17 -7.53
C TYR A 34 -17.78 -11.21 -8.64
N THR A 35 -16.70 -11.98 -8.79
CA THR A 35 -16.67 -13.13 -9.70
C THR A 35 -16.69 -14.41 -8.88
N ASN A 36 -17.52 -15.37 -9.30
CA ASN A 36 -17.51 -16.73 -8.72
C ASN A 36 -16.67 -17.65 -9.61
N LEU A 37 -15.50 -18.05 -9.10
CA LEU A 37 -14.55 -18.95 -9.75
C LEU A 37 -14.80 -20.44 -9.39
N GLY A 38 -15.94 -20.75 -8.77
CA GLY A 38 -16.27 -22.09 -8.27
C GLY A 38 -15.66 -22.38 -6.90
N PHE A 39 -14.32 -22.48 -6.84
CA PHE A 39 -13.59 -22.70 -5.58
C PHE A 39 -13.44 -21.40 -4.77
N ASN A 40 -13.35 -20.26 -5.44
CA ASN A 40 -13.40 -18.94 -4.83
C ASN A 40 -14.71 -18.23 -5.25
N ARG A 41 -15.69 -18.21 -4.33
CA ARG A 41 -17.06 -17.77 -4.63
C ARG A 41 -17.25 -16.26 -4.68
N GLU A 42 -16.40 -15.52 -3.99
CA GLU A 42 -16.38 -14.05 -3.96
C GLU A 42 -14.95 -13.59 -4.23
N ALA A 43 -14.51 -13.81 -5.47
CA ALA A 43 -13.30 -13.19 -6.01
C ALA A 43 -13.59 -11.74 -6.40
N LEU A 44 -12.54 -10.93 -6.52
CA LEU A 44 -12.68 -9.60 -7.13
C LEU A 44 -13.32 -9.74 -8.54
N PRO A 45 -14.10 -8.73 -9.00
CA PRO A 45 -14.64 -8.72 -10.35
C PRO A 45 -13.52 -8.85 -11.38
N GLN A 46 -13.65 -9.78 -12.32
CA GLN A 46 -12.77 -9.82 -13.48
C GLN A 46 -12.97 -8.58 -14.36
N GLY A 47 -11.89 -8.07 -14.94
CA GLY A 47 -11.90 -6.86 -15.74
C GLY A 47 -10.95 -6.93 -16.93
N HIS A 48 -11.31 -6.19 -17.98
CA HIS A 48 -10.41 -5.89 -19.09
C HIS A 48 -9.49 -4.71 -18.71
N GLN A 49 -8.62 -4.90 -17.72
CA GLN A 49 -7.49 -4.00 -17.48
C GLN A 49 -6.39 -4.35 -18.50
N GLU A 50 -6.62 -3.98 -19.76
CA GLU A 50 -5.81 -4.44 -20.90
C GLU A 50 -4.39 -3.86 -20.95
N LEU A 51 -4.11 -2.77 -20.24
CA LEU A 51 -2.80 -2.10 -20.34
C LEU A 51 -1.68 -2.86 -19.63
N ASP A 52 -1.93 -3.34 -18.41
CA ASP A 52 -0.86 -3.81 -17.54
C ASP A 52 -1.01 -5.26 -17.07
N CYS A 53 -2.14 -5.93 -17.35
CA CYS A 53 -2.35 -7.31 -16.94
C CYS A 53 -1.38 -8.28 -17.65
N ARG A 54 -0.58 -9.01 -16.86
CA ARG A 54 0.44 -9.98 -17.35
C ARG A 54 0.05 -11.43 -17.12
N SER A 55 -1.17 -11.66 -16.66
CA SER A 55 -1.70 -13.01 -16.44
C SER A 55 -2.02 -13.69 -17.77
N HIS A 56 -2.13 -15.02 -17.77
CA HIS A 56 -2.52 -15.76 -18.98
C HIS A 56 -3.93 -15.34 -19.44
N PRO A 57 -4.27 -15.36 -20.75
CA PRO A 57 -5.62 -15.01 -21.22
C PRO A 57 -6.80 -15.72 -20.54
N GLN A 58 -6.57 -16.93 -20.02
CA GLN A 58 -7.57 -17.70 -19.26
C GLN A 58 -7.72 -17.26 -17.79
N TYR A 59 -6.83 -16.40 -17.32
CA TYR A 59 -6.74 -15.88 -15.96
C TYR A 59 -6.80 -14.34 -15.98
N PRO A 60 -7.96 -13.74 -16.25
CA PRO A 60 -8.09 -12.28 -16.30
C PRO A 60 -7.63 -11.59 -15.01
N CYS A 61 -7.09 -10.38 -15.13
CA CYS A 61 -6.89 -9.54 -13.97
C CYS A 61 -8.21 -9.02 -13.41
N PHE A 62 -8.13 -8.44 -12.22
CA PHE A 62 -9.29 -8.02 -11.45
C PHE A 62 -9.47 -6.50 -11.42
N ASN A 63 -10.69 -6.05 -11.22
CA ASN A 63 -11.01 -4.65 -10.94
C ASN A 63 -11.19 -4.42 -9.44
N ALA A 64 -10.75 -3.26 -8.97
CA ALA A 64 -11.04 -2.73 -7.64
C ALA A 64 -11.23 -1.21 -7.72
N GLY A 65 -11.34 -0.55 -6.55
CA GLY A 65 -11.42 0.91 -6.48
C GLY A 65 -10.13 1.63 -6.89
N ASP A 66 -8.99 0.95 -6.80
CA ASP A 66 -7.70 1.42 -7.28
C ASP A 66 -7.19 0.47 -8.37
N GLU A 67 -6.72 1.02 -9.49
CA GLU A 67 -6.29 0.25 -10.67
C GLU A 67 -5.03 -0.60 -10.42
N ARG A 68 -4.24 -0.28 -9.39
CA ARG A 68 -3.00 -0.99 -9.07
C ARG A 68 -3.26 -2.26 -8.28
N ASN A 69 -4.51 -2.69 -8.11
CA ASN A 69 -4.89 -3.84 -7.29
C ASN A 69 -4.26 -5.18 -7.70
N ASN A 70 -3.77 -5.30 -8.94
CA ASN A 70 -3.11 -6.49 -9.46
C ASN A 70 -1.57 -6.43 -9.36
N GLU A 71 -1.00 -5.33 -8.86
CA GLU A 71 0.44 -5.06 -8.95
C GLU A 71 1.27 -6.18 -8.33
N GLN A 72 0.86 -6.71 -7.17
CA GLN A 72 1.53 -7.84 -6.53
C GLN A 72 0.55 -8.74 -5.75
N PRO A 73 0.91 -10.02 -5.50
CA PRO A 73 -0.02 -11.02 -4.96
C PRO A 73 -0.68 -10.66 -3.62
N GLY A 74 0.09 -10.14 -2.67
CA GLY A 74 -0.41 -9.69 -1.38
C GLY A 74 -1.41 -8.53 -1.49
N LEU A 75 -1.23 -7.60 -2.43
CA LEU A 75 -2.17 -6.50 -2.65
C LEU A 75 -3.50 -7.04 -3.18
N THR A 76 -3.47 -7.92 -4.18
CA THR A 76 -4.68 -8.54 -4.75
C THR A 76 -5.43 -9.38 -3.70
N ALA A 77 -4.69 -10.09 -2.84
CA ALA A 77 -5.27 -10.86 -1.74
C ALA A 77 -5.96 -9.94 -0.70
N MET A 78 -5.30 -8.85 -0.29
CA MET A 78 -5.90 -7.86 0.63
C MET A 78 -7.12 -7.17 0.03
N GLN A 79 -7.09 -6.81 -1.24
CA GLN A 79 -8.23 -6.22 -1.94
C GLN A 79 -9.45 -7.16 -1.94
N THR A 80 -9.22 -8.46 -2.14
CA THR A 80 -10.29 -9.47 -2.04
C THR A 80 -10.87 -9.53 -0.62
N LEU A 81 -10.01 -9.50 0.41
CA LEU A 81 -10.44 -9.52 1.81
C LEU A 81 -11.38 -8.34 2.13
N PHE A 82 -11.02 -7.14 1.67
CA PHE A 82 -11.83 -5.94 1.87
C PHE A 82 -13.18 -5.99 1.14
N LEU A 83 -13.22 -6.52 -0.08
CA LEU A 83 -14.46 -6.76 -0.80
C LEU A 83 -15.37 -7.73 -0.05
N ARG A 84 -14.83 -8.88 0.38
CA ARG A 84 -15.58 -9.89 1.14
C ARG A 84 -16.13 -9.31 2.44
N GLU A 85 -15.35 -8.49 3.14
CA GLU A 85 -15.82 -7.84 4.37
C GLU A 85 -16.96 -6.84 4.11
N HIS A 86 -16.88 -6.08 3.02
CA HIS A 86 -18.00 -5.24 2.60
C HIS A 86 -19.26 -6.09 2.37
N ASN A 87 -19.18 -7.14 1.55
CA ASN A 87 -20.34 -7.97 1.23
C ASN A 87 -20.91 -8.69 2.46
N ARG A 88 -20.06 -9.09 3.41
CA ARG A 88 -20.48 -9.66 4.70
C ARG A 88 -21.28 -8.66 5.54
N ILE A 89 -20.81 -7.41 5.65
CA ILE A 89 -21.51 -6.35 6.39
C ILE A 89 -22.82 -5.98 5.68
N ALA A 90 -22.78 -5.75 4.36
CA ALA A 90 -23.96 -5.41 3.56
C ALA A 90 -25.07 -6.47 3.68
N THR A 91 -24.71 -7.75 3.60
CA THR A 91 -25.64 -8.87 3.81
C THR A 91 -26.27 -8.83 5.21
N SER A 92 -25.45 -8.57 6.23
CA SER A 92 -25.92 -8.49 7.61
C SER A 92 -26.88 -7.32 7.80
N LEU A 93 -26.57 -6.14 7.24
CA LEU A 93 -27.43 -4.96 7.27
C LEU A 93 -28.73 -5.16 6.50
N SER A 94 -28.68 -5.82 5.34
CA SER A 94 -29.86 -6.15 4.54
C SER A 94 -30.83 -7.09 5.27
N ASN A 95 -30.29 -8.05 6.04
CA ASN A 95 -31.11 -8.98 6.82
C ASN A 95 -31.80 -8.30 8.01
N ILE A 96 -31.09 -7.40 8.70
CA ILE A 96 -31.61 -6.67 9.86
C ILE A 96 -32.59 -5.57 9.41
N ASN A 97 -32.29 -4.90 8.30
CA ASN A 97 -33.04 -3.76 7.78
C ASN A 97 -33.64 -4.09 6.40
N SER A 98 -34.58 -5.03 6.35
CA SER A 98 -35.25 -5.44 5.09
C SER A 98 -35.99 -4.31 4.36
N HIS A 99 -36.24 -3.19 5.04
CA HIS A 99 -36.87 -1.99 4.50
C HIS A 99 -35.88 -0.99 3.90
N TRP A 100 -34.56 -1.19 4.05
CA TRP A 100 -33.56 -0.32 3.45
C TRP A 100 -33.39 -0.62 1.96
N SER A 101 -33.20 0.43 1.17
CA SER A 101 -32.85 0.30 -0.25
C SER A 101 -31.40 -0.19 -0.42
N ASP A 102 -31.10 -0.73 -1.61
CA ASP A 102 -29.72 -1.08 -2.02
C ASP A 102 -28.73 0.06 -1.73
N GLU A 103 -29.08 1.28 -2.14
CA GLU A 103 -28.25 2.47 -1.94
C GLU A 103 -27.97 2.73 -0.47
N LYS A 104 -29.00 2.63 0.39
CA LYS A 104 -28.83 2.87 1.82
C LYS A 104 -27.89 1.82 2.44
N ILE A 105 -28.06 0.56 2.08
CA ILE A 105 -27.18 -0.53 2.58
C ILE A 105 -25.74 -0.32 2.09
N TYR A 106 -25.54 0.01 0.81
CA TYR A 106 -24.22 0.28 0.24
C TYR A 106 -23.52 1.44 0.95
N LEU A 107 -24.21 2.57 1.14
CA LEU A 107 -23.61 3.76 1.76
C LEU A 107 -23.30 3.55 3.25
N GLU A 108 -24.18 2.88 4.01
CA GLU A 108 -23.89 2.57 5.42
C GLU A 108 -22.76 1.54 5.54
N THR A 109 -22.70 0.54 4.65
CA THR A 109 -21.60 -0.42 4.62
C THR A 109 -20.27 0.28 4.27
N ARG A 110 -20.27 1.14 3.25
CA ARG A 110 -19.11 1.97 2.87
C ARG A 110 -18.62 2.82 4.04
N ARG A 111 -19.54 3.47 4.76
CA ARG A 111 -19.22 4.26 5.95
C ARG A 111 -18.55 3.44 7.05
N ILE A 112 -19.06 2.23 7.32
CA ILE A 112 -18.46 1.31 8.30
C ILE A 112 -17.06 0.88 7.85
N MET A 113 -16.88 0.55 6.56
CA MET A 113 -15.58 0.15 6.02
C MET A 113 -14.55 1.28 6.09
N GLY A 114 -14.93 2.52 5.75
CA GLY A 114 -14.06 3.69 5.94
C GLY A 114 -13.63 3.84 7.39
N ALA A 115 -14.56 3.74 8.34
CA ALA A 115 -14.25 3.78 9.78
C ALA A 115 -13.32 2.63 10.22
N LYS A 116 -13.51 1.40 9.70
CA LYS A 116 -12.62 0.26 9.97
C LYS A 116 -11.20 0.52 9.49
N VAL A 117 -11.04 1.04 8.27
CA VAL A 117 -9.72 1.37 7.71
C VAL A 117 -9.05 2.47 8.54
N GLN A 118 -9.76 3.57 8.83
CA GLN A 118 -9.26 4.64 9.69
C GLN A 118 -8.82 4.11 11.06
N HIS A 119 -9.64 3.30 11.70
CA HIS A 119 -9.32 2.73 13.00
C HIS A 119 -8.07 1.83 12.93
N ILE A 120 -7.93 0.97 11.93
CA ILE A 120 -6.72 0.14 11.76
C ILE A 120 -5.49 1.03 11.57
N VAL A 121 -5.57 2.05 10.71
CA VAL A 121 -4.46 2.96 10.43
C VAL A 121 -4.02 3.70 11.69
N TYR A 122 -4.94 4.41 12.35
CA TYR A 122 -4.60 5.26 13.49
C TYR A 122 -4.31 4.48 14.78
N ASN A 123 -5.02 3.38 15.04
CA ASN A 123 -4.86 2.62 16.28
C ASN A 123 -3.75 1.56 16.22
N GLN A 124 -3.46 0.99 15.05
CA GLN A 124 -2.54 -0.16 14.94
C GLN A 124 -1.31 0.17 14.11
N TRP A 125 -1.49 0.79 12.93
CA TRP A 125 -0.41 0.96 11.98
C TRP A 125 0.51 2.15 12.30
N LEU A 126 -0.05 3.34 12.52
CA LEU A 126 0.73 4.55 12.82
C LEU A 126 1.63 4.42 14.05
N PRO A 127 1.20 3.82 15.18
CA PRO A 127 2.08 3.64 16.33
C PRO A 127 3.29 2.75 16.06
N ILE A 128 3.15 1.77 15.15
CA ILE A 128 4.26 0.88 14.74
C ILE A 128 5.23 1.61 13.81
N VAL A 129 4.71 2.47 12.92
CA VAL A 129 5.50 3.17 11.91
C VAL A 129 6.20 4.41 12.45
N LEU A 130 5.49 5.25 13.21
CA LEU A 130 5.99 6.53 13.71
C LEU A 130 6.56 6.44 15.12
N GLY A 131 6.25 5.36 15.85
CA GLY A 131 6.55 5.23 17.27
C GLY A 131 5.51 5.88 18.18
N SER A 132 5.53 5.49 19.45
CA SER A 132 4.58 5.97 20.47
C SER A 132 4.73 7.47 20.76
N GLU A 133 5.96 7.97 20.81
CA GLU A 133 6.23 9.38 21.10
C GLU A 133 5.65 10.33 20.04
N ALA A 134 5.88 10.04 18.75
CA ALA A 134 5.34 10.86 17.67
C ALA A 134 3.81 10.78 17.60
N THR A 135 3.25 9.59 17.78
CA THR A 135 1.78 9.42 17.75
C THR A 135 1.07 10.09 18.92
N GLU A 136 1.69 10.17 20.10
CA GLU A 136 1.18 10.92 21.24
C GLU A 136 1.36 12.44 21.04
N LYS A 137 2.54 12.89 20.57
CA LYS A 137 2.83 14.31 20.30
C LYS A 137 1.80 14.94 19.36
N TYR A 138 1.33 14.20 18.36
CA TYR A 138 0.40 14.68 17.35
C TYR A 138 -1.07 14.21 17.56
N ASP A 139 -1.41 13.67 18.74
CA ASP A 139 -2.77 13.19 19.10
C ASP A 139 -3.39 12.28 18.02
N LEU A 140 -2.61 11.33 17.50
CA LEU A 140 -3.02 10.46 16.39
C LEU A 140 -3.76 9.20 16.85
N VAL A 141 -3.71 8.85 18.13
CA VAL A 141 -4.31 7.60 18.62
C VAL A 141 -5.81 7.80 18.92
N PRO A 142 -6.72 6.95 18.40
CA PRO A 142 -8.14 7.09 18.67
C PRO A 142 -8.47 6.95 20.16
N ARG A 143 -9.48 7.70 20.61
CA ARG A 143 -9.99 7.59 21.98
C ARG A 143 -10.56 6.19 22.23
N LYS A 144 -10.24 5.61 23.39
CA LYS A 144 -10.79 4.31 23.82
C LYS A 144 -12.30 4.34 24.02
N ILE A 145 -12.85 5.50 24.41
CA ILE A 145 -14.27 5.71 24.71
C ILE A 145 -14.68 7.11 24.22
N GLY A 146 -15.91 7.22 23.71
CA GLY A 146 -16.50 8.49 23.29
C GLY A 146 -16.18 8.86 21.84
N TYR A 147 -16.47 10.11 21.48
CA TYR A 147 -16.29 10.63 20.13
C TYR A 147 -15.15 11.64 20.07
N TYR A 148 -14.49 11.69 18.92
CA TYR A 148 -13.61 12.80 18.58
C TYR A 148 -14.45 14.01 18.17
N HIS A 149 -14.12 15.19 18.71
CA HIS A 149 -14.85 16.44 18.46
C HIS A 149 -13.96 17.53 17.85
N GLY A 150 -12.71 17.21 17.47
CA GLY A 150 -11.73 18.17 16.96
C GLY A 150 -11.74 18.31 15.44
N TYR A 151 -12.86 18.04 14.76
CA TYR A 151 -12.95 18.34 13.32
C TYR A 151 -12.80 19.84 13.10
N ASP A 152 -11.82 20.22 12.28
CA ASP A 152 -11.56 21.60 11.88
C ASP A 152 -11.80 21.72 10.37
N ASP A 153 -12.80 22.53 9.98
CA ASP A 153 -13.17 22.76 8.59
C ASP A 153 -12.18 23.66 7.84
N LYS A 154 -11.23 24.27 8.56
CA LYS A 154 -10.13 25.08 7.99
C LYS A 154 -8.85 24.28 7.80
N CYS A 155 -8.79 23.04 8.30
CA CYS A 155 -7.64 22.18 8.12
C CYS A 155 -7.54 21.73 6.65
N ASP A 156 -6.37 21.93 6.05
CA ASP A 156 -6.10 21.44 4.69
C ASP A 156 -5.85 19.93 4.75
N ALA A 157 -6.81 19.16 4.24
CA ALA A 157 -6.77 17.70 4.19
C ALA A 157 -6.16 17.17 2.87
N THR A 158 -5.59 18.03 2.02
CA THR A 158 -4.95 17.59 0.79
C THR A 158 -3.69 16.78 1.06
N MET A 159 -3.41 15.81 0.19
CA MET A 159 -2.20 15.00 0.28
C MET A 159 -0.95 15.86 0.04
N ALA A 160 -0.07 15.92 1.04
CA ALA A 160 1.22 16.60 0.92
C ALA A 160 2.06 15.94 -0.19
N HIS A 161 2.66 16.78 -1.04
CA HIS A 161 3.30 16.33 -2.28
C HIS A 161 4.54 15.47 -2.02
N GLU A 162 5.32 15.84 -1.02
CA GLU A 162 6.49 15.14 -0.50
C GLU A 162 6.14 13.80 0.15
N VAL A 163 4.95 13.69 0.76
CA VAL A 163 4.46 12.43 1.35
C VAL A 163 4.17 11.43 0.24
N ALA A 164 3.42 11.83 -0.78
CA ALA A 164 3.10 10.96 -1.92
C ALA A 164 4.30 10.65 -2.82
N THR A 165 5.23 11.60 -2.96
CA THR A 165 6.36 11.48 -3.90
C THR A 165 7.57 10.77 -3.27
N ALA A 166 7.79 10.92 -1.96
CA ALA A 166 8.98 10.39 -1.30
C ALA A 166 8.67 9.69 0.03
N ALA A 167 8.09 10.37 1.03
CA ALA A 167 8.09 9.86 2.40
C ALA A 167 7.31 8.56 2.57
N PHE A 168 6.11 8.45 2.01
CA PHE A 168 5.28 7.23 2.11
C PHE A 168 5.81 6.06 1.27
N ARG A 169 6.89 6.27 0.52
CA ARG A 169 7.60 5.22 -0.25
C ARG A 169 8.64 4.48 0.59
N PHE A 170 8.79 4.80 1.87
CA PHE A 170 9.63 4.05 2.82
C PHE A 170 9.31 2.55 2.81
N GLY A 171 8.04 2.19 2.55
CA GLY A 171 7.59 0.81 2.44
C GLY A 171 8.33 -0.01 1.39
N HIS A 172 8.98 0.61 0.39
CA HIS A 172 9.76 -0.12 -0.61
C HIS A 172 10.97 -0.86 -0.01
N SER A 173 11.56 -0.41 1.10
CA SER A 173 12.63 -1.17 1.77
C SER A 173 12.10 -2.42 2.50
N LEU A 174 10.79 -2.45 2.80
CA LEU A 174 10.14 -3.53 3.55
C LEU A 174 9.76 -4.73 2.67
N ILE A 175 9.89 -4.58 1.34
CA ILE A 175 9.43 -5.55 0.34
C ILE A 175 10.42 -6.70 0.17
N ARG A 176 9.90 -7.93 0.25
CA ARG A 176 10.64 -9.19 0.03
C ARG A 176 10.80 -9.50 -1.46
N ASN A 177 11.81 -10.29 -1.81
CA ASN A 177 11.93 -10.87 -3.16
C ASN A 177 10.86 -11.94 -3.43
N VAL A 178 10.43 -12.66 -2.40
CA VAL A 178 9.51 -13.80 -2.52
C VAL A 178 8.41 -13.66 -1.47
N PHE A 179 7.16 -13.83 -1.90
CA PHE A 179 5.98 -13.91 -1.03
C PHE A 179 5.74 -15.36 -0.62
N PRO A 180 5.90 -15.71 0.66
CA PRO A 180 5.68 -17.08 1.12
C PRO A 180 4.22 -17.50 0.95
N ARG A 181 4.00 -18.79 0.70
CA ARG A 181 2.67 -19.40 0.68
C ARG A 181 2.57 -20.43 1.80
N MET A 182 1.69 -20.17 2.77
CA MET A 182 1.59 -20.99 3.99
C MET A 182 0.18 -21.58 4.17
N ASN A 183 0.05 -22.64 4.96
CA ASN A 183 -1.25 -23.17 5.39
C ASN A 183 -1.70 -22.54 6.73
N ALA A 184 -2.79 -23.06 7.31
CA ALA A 184 -3.35 -22.57 8.56
C ALA A 184 -2.39 -22.78 9.77
N GLU A 185 -1.49 -23.75 9.66
CA GLU A 185 -0.46 -24.09 10.66
C GLU A 185 0.87 -23.35 10.44
N TYR A 186 0.90 -22.35 9.53
CA TYR A 186 2.10 -21.59 9.14
C TYR A 186 3.23 -22.46 8.54
N GLN A 187 2.88 -23.60 7.95
CA GLN A 187 3.80 -24.44 7.19
C GLN A 187 3.71 -24.10 5.70
N GLU A 188 4.80 -24.28 4.96
CA GLU A 188 4.83 -24.02 3.52
C GLU A 188 3.80 -24.90 2.80
N LYS A 189 2.88 -24.25 2.08
CA LYS A 189 1.81 -24.90 1.32
C LYS A 189 2.20 -25.18 -0.12
N ALA A 190 3.04 -24.31 -0.68
CA ALA A 190 3.59 -24.37 -2.03
C ALA A 190 4.80 -23.43 -2.12
N ASP A 191 5.57 -23.51 -3.20
CA ASP A 191 6.73 -22.63 -3.42
C ASP A 191 6.36 -21.15 -3.26
N GLY A 192 7.25 -20.30 -2.74
CA GLY A 192 6.95 -18.87 -2.65
C GLY A 192 6.71 -18.24 -4.04
N LEU A 193 5.89 -17.19 -4.09
CA LEU A 193 5.69 -16.40 -5.31
C LEU A 193 6.86 -15.43 -5.46
N ASP A 194 7.71 -15.67 -6.47
CA ASP A 194 8.79 -14.74 -6.81
C ASP A 194 8.19 -13.43 -7.32
N LEU A 195 8.45 -12.34 -6.59
CA LEU A 195 7.89 -11.02 -6.89
C LEU A 195 8.30 -10.56 -8.29
N LYS A 196 9.53 -10.86 -8.72
CA LYS A 196 10.04 -10.52 -10.06
C LYS A 196 9.08 -10.96 -11.18
N THR A 197 8.47 -12.15 -11.05
CA THR A 197 7.59 -12.74 -12.06
C THR A 197 6.10 -12.58 -11.75
N SER A 198 5.78 -12.08 -10.55
CA SER A 198 4.41 -11.95 -10.05
C SER A 198 3.80 -10.58 -10.29
N PHE A 199 4.58 -9.59 -10.74
CA PHE A 199 4.06 -8.26 -11.01
C PHE A 199 2.95 -8.29 -12.07
N ASN A 200 1.78 -7.75 -11.73
CA ASN A 200 0.56 -7.77 -12.57
C ASN A 200 0.14 -9.17 -13.05
N ASN A 201 0.60 -10.23 -12.38
CA ASN A 201 0.31 -11.61 -12.71
C ASN A 201 -0.43 -12.28 -11.56
N VAL A 202 -1.75 -12.37 -11.72
CA VAL A 202 -2.68 -12.95 -10.74
C VAL A 202 -2.96 -14.43 -10.99
N THR A 203 -2.12 -15.13 -11.76
CA THR A 203 -2.30 -16.57 -12.04
C THR A 203 -2.40 -17.39 -10.75
N PHE A 204 -1.65 -17.04 -9.70
CA PHE A 204 -1.71 -17.71 -8.39
C PHE A 204 -3.13 -17.74 -7.79
N TYR A 205 -3.92 -16.71 -8.09
CA TYR A 205 -5.29 -16.54 -7.60
C TYR A 205 -6.22 -17.64 -8.12
N TYR A 206 -5.91 -18.19 -9.30
CA TYR A 206 -6.72 -19.18 -10.00
C TYR A 206 -6.34 -20.63 -9.67
N THR A 207 -5.25 -20.85 -8.94
CA THR A 207 -4.69 -22.19 -8.66
C THR A 207 -5.01 -22.68 -7.26
N LEU A 208 -6.12 -23.42 -7.14
CA LEU A 208 -6.60 -24.00 -5.86
C LEU A 208 -5.58 -24.94 -5.21
N GLU A 209 -4.87 -25.71 -6.01
CA GLU A 209 -3.91 -26.73 -5.55
C GLU A 209 -2.78 -26.11 -4.71
N THR A 210 -2.48 -24.83 -4.95
CA THR A 210 -1.45 -24.06 -4.23
C THR A 210 -1.99 -23.16 -3.13
N GLY A 211 -3.28 -23.29 -2.80
CA GLY A 211 -3.95 -22.54 -1.73
C GLY A 211 -4.39 -21.11 -2.08
N HIS A 212 -4.26 -20.72 -3.35
CA HIS A 212 -4.70 -19.43 -3.90
C HIS A 212 -4.40 -18.21 -3.00
N ILE A 213 -5.41 -17.40 -2.66
CA ILE A 213 -5.24 -16.20 -1.82
C ILE A 213 -5.03 -16.51 -0.35
N GLU A 214 -5.61 -17.60 0.17
CA GLU A 214 -5.47 -17.89 1.60
C GLU A 214 -4.04 -18.27 1.93
N SER A 215 -3.33 -18.97 1.03
CA SER A 215 -1.93 -19.27 1.28
C SER A 215 -1.03 -18.03 1.29
N VAL A 216 -1.34 -17.03 0.46
CA VAL A 216 -0.67 -15.72 0.47
C VAL A 216 -0.99 -14.94 1.75
N ILE A 217 -2.25 -14.91 2.18
CA ILE A 217 -2.65 -14.25 3.44
C ILE A 217 -1.93 -14.88 4.64
N MET A 218 -1.90 -16.22 4.71
CA MET A 218 -1.16 -16.92 5.75
C MET A 218 0.34 -16.63 5.69
N GLY A 219 0.91 -16.49 4.48
CA GLY A 219 2.29 -16.06 4.28
C GLY A 219 2.57 -14.65 4.81
N LEU A 220 1.67 -13.69 4.56
CA LEU A 220 1.75 -12.33 5.09
C LEU A 220 1.68 -12.29 6.62
N LEU A 221 0.90 -13.16 7.24
CA LEU A 221 0.77 -13.28 8.69
C LEU A 221 1.95 -14.02 9.33
N GLY A 222 2.46 -15.06 8.66
CA GLY A 222 3.50 -15.95 9.17
C GLY A 222 4.93 -15.47 8.94
N SER A 223 5.12 -14.38 8.19
CA SER A 223 6.44 -13.91 7.79
C SER A 223 6.65 -12.45 8.20
N HIS A 224 7.86 -12.12 8.66
CA HIS A 224 8.22 -10.73 8.97
C HIS A 224 8.20 -9.82 7.72
N SER A 225 8.35 -8.52 7.84
CA SER A 225 8.75 -7.68 6.70
C SER A 225 10.28 -7.77 6.48
N MET A 226 10.78 -7.20 5.38
CA MET A 226 12.19 -6.79 5.35
C MET A 226 12.40 -5.61 6.32
N ARG A 227 13.65 -5.31 6.63
CA ARG A 227 14.01 -4.21 7.55
C ARG A 227 13.80 -2.85 6.87
N PHE A 228 13.45 -1.84 7.66
CA PHE A 228 13.58 -0.45 7.23
C PHE A 228 15.05 -0.04 7.23
N ASP A 229 15.65 0.09 6.05
CA ASP A 229 17.00 0.60 5.82
C ASP A 229 17.21 0.97 4.34
N ARG A 230 18.40 1.48 4.00
CA ARG A 230 18.76 1.92 2.64
C ARG A 230 18.90 0.80 1.60
N HIS A 231 18.74 -0.47 1.98
CA HIS A 231 18.81 -1.60 1.07
C HIS A 231 17.41 -1.97 0.59
N ILE A 232 17.31 -2.22 -0.70
CA ILE A 232 16.07 -2.54 -1.39
C ILE A 232 16.27 -3.87 -2.12
N SER A 233 15.26 -4.72 -2.07
CA SER A 233 15.31 -6.07 -2.60
C SER A 233 15.52 -6.09 -4.12
N ASN A 234 16.21 -7.13 -4.61
CA ASN A 234 16.59 -7.25 -6.01
C ASN A 234 15.38 -7.24 -6.96
N ALA A 235 14.26 -7.81 -6.53
CA ALA A 235 13.02 -7.89 -7.32
C ALA A 235 12.51 -6.52 -7.77
N ILE A 236 12.59 -5.49 -6.92
CA ILE A 236 12.14 -4.13 -7.26
C ILE A 236 13.29 -3.20 -7.64
N ARG A 237 14.54 -3.54 -7.30
CA ARG A 237 15.71 -2.75 -7.68
C ARG A 237 16.19 -3.02 -9.10
N ASN A 238 16.09 -4.25 -9.60
CA ASN A 238 16.63 -4.60 -10.92
C ASN A 238 15.59 -5.22 -11.85
N HIS A 239 14.45 -5.67 -11.32
CA HIS A 239 13.49 -6.47 -12.06
C HIS A 239 12.04 -5.97 -11.94
N LEU A 240 11.85 -4.70 -11.53
CA LEU A 240 10.51 -4.13 -11.42
C LEU A 240 9.84 -4.18 -12.80
N PHE A 241 8.69 -4.84 -12.87
CA PHE A 241 7.94 -5.00 -14.12
C PHE A 241 8.77 -5.59 -15.28
N GLU A 242 9.79 -6.42 -15.01
CA GLU A 242 10.54 -7.12 -16.06
C GLU A 242 9.61 -7.99 -16.93
N GLN A 243 9.80 -7.95 -18.24
CA GLN A 243 9.08 -8.81 -19.17
C GLN A 243 9.71 -10.21 -19.19
N LEU A 244 8.88 -11.26 -19.11
CA LEU A 244 9.35 -12.64 -19.11
C LEU A 244 10.11 -13.03 -20.39
N THR A 245 9.85 -12.33 -21.50
CA THR A 245 10.49 -12.55 -22.80
C THR A 245 11.80 -11.80 -22.98
N ASP A 246 12.10 -10.80 -22.14
CA ASP A 246 13.32 -9.98 -22.24
C ASP A 246 13.84 -9.58 -20.85
N PRO A 247 14.91 -10.23 -20.36
CA PRO A 247 15.46 -9.98 -19.02
C PRO A 247 16.15 -8.63 -18.86
N TYR A 248 16.30 -7.82 -19.91
CA TYR A 248 16.91 -6.50 -19.85
C TYR A 248 15.90 -5.35 -19.70
N THR A 249 14.62 -5.68 -19.56
CA THR A 249 13.51 -4.71 -19.44
C THR A 249 13.15 -4.34 -18.00
N GLY A 250 13.80 -4.94 -17.01
CA GLY A 250 13.57 -4.64 -15.60
C GLY A 250 13.91 -3.18 -15.27
N MET A 251 13.04 -2.55 -14.47
CA MET A 251 13.25 -1.19 -13.97
C MET A 251 13.81 -1.19 -12.54
N ASP A 252 14.40 -0.06 -12.15
CA ASP A 252 14.88 0.20 -10.80
C ASP A 252 13.91 1.14 -10.06
N LEU A 253 13.11 0.58 -9.15
CA LEU A 253 12.14 1.33 -8.35
C LEU A 253 12.78 2.43 -7.48
N PRO A 254 13.87 2.17 -6.72
CA PRO A 254 14.58 3.25 -6.03
C PRO A 254 15.05 4.38 -6.96
N ALA A 255 15.61 4.07 -8.13
CA ALA A 255 16.02 5.08 -9.10
C ALA A 255 14.81 5.87 -9.63
N LEU A 256 13.68 5.19 -9.89
CA LEU A 256 12.42 5.83 -10.26
C LEU A 256 11.91 6.75 -9.14
N ASN A 257 12.05 6.40 -7.86
CA ASN A 257 11.65 7.25 -6.74
C ASN A 257 12.50 8.53 -6.68
N ILE A 258 13.81 8.40 -6.86
CA ILE A 258 14.75 9.53 -6.93
C ILE A 258 14.38 10.43 -8.12
N GLN A 259 14.26 9.85 -9.31
CA GLN A 259 13.93 10.60 -10.51
C GLN A 259 12.55 11.26 -10.41
N ARG A 260 11.57 10.60 -9.76
CA ARG A 260 10.24 11.18 -9.52
C ARG A 260 10.29 12.36 -8.57
N GLY A 261 11.12 12.32 -7.53
CA GLY A 261 11.36 13.46 -6.65
C GLY A 261 11.86 14.68 -7.43
N ARG A 262 12.82 14.47 -8.34
CA ARG A 262 13.38 15.52 -9.21
C ARG A 262 12.36 16.04 -10.22
N ASP A 263 11.63 15.15 -10.89
CA ASP A 263 10.53 15.46 -11.82
C ASP A 263 9.47 16.36 -11.16
N HIS A 264 9.14 16.07 -9.91
CA HIS A 264 8.15 16.79 -9.13
C HIS A 264 8.70 18.05 -8.44
N GLY A 265 10.00 18.36 -8.58
CA GLY A 265 10.62 19.52 -7.95
C GLY A 265 10.62 19.48 -6.41
N ILE A 266 10.66 18.28 -5.83
CA ILE A 266 10.67 18.12 -4.37
C ILE A 266 11.98 18.69 -3.81
N PRO A 267 11.93 19.56 -2.78
CA PRO A 267 13.13 20.06 -2.11
C PRO A 267 14.05 18.93 -1.61
N PRO A 268 15.36 19.19 -1.49
CA PRO A 268 16.31 18.19 -1.01
C PRO A 268 16.08 17.87 0.47
N TYR A 269 16.58 16.70 0.88
CA TYR A 269 16.47 16.17 2.25
C TYR A 269 16.80 17.21 3.33
N ASN A 270 17.88 17.98 3.15
CA ASN A 270 18.33 18.96 4.14
C ASN A 270 17.33 20.11 4.39
N SER A 271 16.46 20.42 3.41
CA SER A 271 15.38 21.40 3.59
C SER A 271 14.28 20.86 4.52
N TYR A 272 14.01 19.56 4.44
CA TYR A 272 13.04 18.91 5.31
C TYR A 272 13.58 18.68 6.72
N ARG A 273 14.89 18.48 6.89
CA ARG A 273 15.52 18.51 8.22
C ARG A 273 15.18 19.80 8.95
N GLU A 274 15.40 20.94 8.31
CA GLU A 274 15.12 22.26 8.89
C GLU A 274 13.62 22.46 9.16
N MET A 275 12.76 22.03 8.23
CA MET A 275 11.29 22.08 8.42
C MET A 275 10.82 21.21 9.60
N CYS A 276 11.49 20.07 9.84
CA CYS A 276 11.23 19.18 10.97
C CYS A 276 11.99 19.58 12.25
N GLU A 277 12.45 20.84 12.36
CA GLU A 277 13.16 21.39 13.52
C GLU A 277 14.50 20.70 13.83
N MET A 278 15.07 19.99 12.86
CA MET A 278 16.40 19.37 12.97
C MET A 278 17.49 20.33 12.51
N HIS A 279 18.74 20.04 12.90
CA HIS A 279 19.88 20.80 12.42
C HIS A 279 20.07 20.60 10.92
N ARG A 280 20.12 21.71 10.17
CA ARG A 280 20.53 21.69 8.75
C ARG A 280 22.00 21.29 8.67
N ALA A 281 22.30 20.18 8.03
CA ALA A 281 23.67 19.74 7.81
C ALA A 281 24.43 20.75 6.93
N ARG A 282 25.67 21.07 7.30
CA ARG A 282 26.59 21.89 6.51
C ARG A 282 27.64 21.05 5.80
N ASN A 283 27.90 19.86 6.34
CA ASN A 283 28.78 18.86 5.77
C ASN A 283 28.22 17.47 6.07
N PHE A 284 28.78 16.45 5.43
CA PHE A 284 28.29 15.08 5.55
C PHE A 284 28.46 14.48 6.96
N ASP A 285 29.43 14.94 7.75
CA ASP A 285 29.63 14.44 9.12
C ASP A 285 28.51 14.92 10.06
N ASP A 286 27.85 16.04 9.74
CA ASP A 286 26.66 16.52 10.46
C ASP A 286 25.44 15.59 10.31
N LEU A 287 25.53 14.53 9.50
CA LEU A 287 24.52 13.48 9.36
C LEU A 287 24.74 12.32 10.33
N GLU A 288 25.84 12.29 11.10
CA GLU A 288 26.12 11.20 12.07
C GLU A 288 25.08 11.13 13.19
N ASP A 289 24.31 12.21 13.41
CA ASP A 289 23.23 12.27 14.38
C ASP A 289 22.06 11.32 14.04
N VAL A 290 21.78 11.09 12.75
CA VAL A 290 20.69 10.21 12.29
C VAL A 290 21.12 9.05 11.38
N MET A 291 22.30 9.10 10.75
CA MET A 291 22.79 8.07 9.82
C MET A 291 24.07 7.38 10.32
N ASP A 292 24.28 6.12 9.95
CA ASP A 292 25.53 5.42 10.26
C ASP A 292 26.67 5.83 9.30
N LYS A 293 27.92 5.61 9.73
CA LYS A 293 29.11 6.05 8.97
C LYS A 293 29.20 5.43 7.57
N GLN A 294 28.77 4.18 7.38
CA GLN A 294 28.83 3.55 6.06
C GLN A 294 27.85 4.20 5.09
N THR A 295 26.67 4.57 5.59
CA THR A 295 25.68 5.32 4.83
C THR A 295 26.18 6.70 4.46
N ILE A 296 26.82 7.42 5.37
CA ILE A 296 27.41 8.75 5.09
C ILE A 296 28.52 8.65 4.02
N ILE A 297 29.42 7.67 4.13
CA ILE A 297 30.46 7.42 3.12
C ILE A 297 29.84 7.12 1.75
N ALA A 298 28.75 6.34 1.71
CA ALA A 298 28.05 6.05 0.46
C ALA A 298 27.44 7.32 -0.15
N LEU A 299 26.82 8.18 0.66
CA LEU A 299 26.27 9.46 0.20
C LEU A 299 27.37 10.41 -0.33
N GLN A 300 28.50 10.51 0.39
CA GLN A 300 29.67 11.30 -0.05
C GLN A 300 30.23 10.83 -1.40
N SER A 301 30.09 9.53 -1.71
CA SER A 301 30.61 8.99 -2.97
C SER A 301 29.78 9.39 -4.20
N VAL A 302 28.54 9.88 -4.01
CA VAL A 302 27.60 10.16 -5.11
C VAL A 302 27.03 11.59 -5.12
N TYR A 303 26.95 12.27 -3.97
CA TYR A 303 26.50 13.65 -3.87
C TYR A 303 27.69 14.59 -3.60
N ASN A 304 27.72 15.74 -4.25
CA ASN A 304 28.79 16.73 -4.05
C ASN A 304 28.61 17.49 -2.73
N HIS A 305 27.37 17.78 -2.35
CA HIS A 305 27.03 18.50 -1.13
C HIS A 305 25.82 17.87 -0.43
N VAL A 306 25.69 18.07 0.89
CA VAL A 306 24.53 17.58 1.68
C VAL A 306 23.19 18.18 1.25
N ASP A 307 23.24 19.33 0.60
CA ASP A 307 22.06 19.99 0.02
C ASP A 307 21.61 19.35 -1.30
N ASP A 308 22.40 18.45 -1.88
CA ASP A 308 22.04 17.76 -3.13
C ASP A 308 21.30 16.43 -2.88
N ILE A 309 21.22 15.97 -1.61
CA ILE A 309 20.63 14.68 -1.27
C ILE A 309 19.13 14.68 -1.58
N ASP A 310 18.69 13.82 -2.50
CA ASP A 310 17.27 13.63 -2.82
C ASP A 310 16.49 13.18 -1.57
N LEU A 311 15.27 13.70 -1.39
CA LEU A 311 14.47 13.44 -0.18
C LEU A 311 14.28 11.94 0.10
N PHE A 312 13.88 11.16 -0.91
CA PHE A 312 13.70 9.71 -0.74
C PHE A 312 14.98 9.02 -0.24
N THR A 313 16.13 9.36 -0.82
CA THR A 313 17.42 8.81 -0.43
C THR A 313 17.80 9.17 0.99
N GLY A 314 17.58 10.42 1.40
CA GLY A 314 17.82 10.86 2.77
C GLY A 314 16.95 10.10 3.78
N LEU A 315 15.64 10.05 3.54
CA LEU A 315 14.67 9.43 4.46
C LEU A 315 14.95 7.94 4.71
N ILE A 316 15.23 7.14 3.66
CA ILE A 316 15.51 5.71 3.83
C ILE A 316 16.90 5.42 4.42
N SER A 317 17.75 6.45 4.54
CA SER A 317 19.11 6.34 5.05
C SER A 317 19.20 6.64 6.56
N GLU A 318 18.14 7.20 7.14
CA GLU A 318 18.06 7.43 8.58
C GLU A 318 17.91 6.12 9.37
N ARG A 319 18.44 6.12 10.59
CA ARG A 319 18.20 5.03 11.54
C ARG A 319 16.72 5.04 11.97
N PRO A 320 16.06 3.88 12.03
CA PRO A 320 14.73 3.80 12.62
C PRO A 320 14.72 4.33 14.05
N VAL A 321 13.67 5.07 14.40
CA VAL A 321 13.39 5.50 15.79
C VAL A 321 13.19 4.25 16.65
N LYS A 322 13.66 4.29 17.90
CA LYS A 322 13.62 3.14 18.82
C LYS A 322 12.24 2.93 19.44
#